data_AF-A0A556N080-F1
#
_entry.id   AF-A0A556N080-F1
#
_cell.length_a   1.000
_cell.length_b   1.000
_cell.length_c   1.000
_cell.angle_alpha   90.00
_cell.angle_beta   90.00
_cell.angle_gamma   90.00
#
_symmetry.space_group_name_H-M   'P 1'
#
loop_
_entity.id
_entity.type
_entity.pdbx_description
1 polymer ?
#
loop_
_entity_poly.entity_id
_entity_poly.type
_entity_poly.pdbx_seq_one_letter_code
_entity_poly.pdbx_strand_id
1 'polypeptide(L)'
;MINGQLLKFLWKVRFFKLIFHLAAKTIGQFQVGIMTTLKSTAMENYLGMGVGIIAIISAFLVRSAFLFKTSLCIAIICLTVVLTNGFENDPSLELICFTLIGMIALGYVISLLPEKIRSIAPYFVGMLALIPIGAKANYQGFEVNWTFEVAAFAIIGSIIPLFAKIKDWFAERWFGANKVEFSTAVSLVYLGIFVFVASFMVSTFGVILLATGYFAANLALRSNNGLQLSILLFAVSWIFFSLNALEIPDSLLKGNLWMGILAGLGSLWACKSIRSEKARIFLSLFLPLVIIGVLVSFGLINENFGGMPTYLGAIIGSSLALALIEQPEAEKPFQGMLLPLILIGFTFPTATCLRREKLEVETLLAKSDELTGQPAKKKDVMDMPAIALTDGDAGAWESIAANSKLEFEVGPAASRTSGAIKDFTVDIQLDKAGVLENLNVEMKSASLTTFNDIRDESVLGDEFIESEKYPKITFRSKKIEKIGEDYKITGDLKFVGAKVETVLNLRFVSKVEKDGSEILVFVGKTVVDRTKHNMTSDSKIGDLVDVTFEVAVAR
;
A
#
# COMPACT_ATOMS: atom_id res chain seq x y z
N MET A 1 -7.32 63.35 -26.04
CA MET A 1 -7.20 62.45 -24.87
C MET A 1 -7.45 61.02 -25.33
N ILE A 2 -6.41 60.27 -25.68
CA ILE A 2 -6.50 58.81 -25.83
C ILE A 2 -5.77 58.20 -24.64
N ASN A 3 -6.49 57.31 -23.98
CA ASN A 3 -6.36 56.92 -22.59
C ASN A 3 -5.08 56.12 -22.32
N GLY A 4 -4.30 56.51 -21.30
CA GLY A 4 -3.04 55.85 -20.90
C GLY A 4 -3.18 54.37 -20.49
N GLN A 5 -4.40 53.85 -20.34
CA GLN A 5 -4.66 52.43 -20.14
C GLN A 5 -4.53 51.59 -21.42
N LEU A 6 -4.92 52.12 -22.59
CA LEU A 6 -4.77 51.41 -23.85
C LEU A 6 -3.28 51.28 -24.22
N LEU A 7 -2.49 52.33 -23.93
CA LEU A 7 -1.04 52.32 -24.13
C LEU A 7 -0.36 51.30 -23.20
N LYS A 8 -0.77 51.20 -21.92
CA LYS A 8 -0.25 50.19 -20.97
C LYS A 8 -0.63 48.75 -21.35
N PHE A 9 -1.84 48.54 -21.89
CA PHE A 9 -2.27 47.24 -22.39
C PHE A 9 -1.50 46.84 -23.65
N LEU A 10 -1.34 47.74 -24.61
CA LEU A 10 -0.55 47.52 -25.83
C LEU A 10 0.94 47.31 -25.53
N TRP A 11 1.48 47.95 -24.49
CA TRP A 11 2.85 47.72 -24.02
C TRP A 11 3.00 46.34 -23.37
N LYS A 12 2.04 45.89 -22.54
CA LYS A 12 2.04 44.54 -21.97
C LYS A 12 1.91 43.44 -23.04
N VAL A 13 1.08 43.65 -24.07
CA VAL A 13 0.93 42.68 -25.17
C VAL A 13 2.16 42.67 -26.08
N ARG A 14 2.78 43.83 -26.36
CA ARG A 14 4.06 43.89 -27.09
C ARG A 14 5.21 43.27 -26.28
N PHE A 15 5.24 43.46 -24.97
CA PHE A 15 6.23 42.85 -24.07
C PHE A 15 6.06 41.32 -24.01
N PHE A 16 4.83 40.82 -23.93
CA PHE A 16 4.55 39.38 -24.00
C PHE A 16 4.90 38.78 -25.36
N LYS A 17 4.61 39.47 -26.47
CA LYS A 17 5.05 39.04 -27.81
C LYS A 17 6.58 39.04 -27.94
N LEU A 18 7.27 40.01 -27.35
CA LEU A 18 8.73 40.08 -27.34
C LEU A 18 9.33 38.91 -26.52
N ILE A 19 8.76 38.60 -25.36
CA ILE A 19 9.16 37.45 -24.53
C ILE A 19 8.87 36.13 -25.24
N PHE A 20 7.72 35.99 -25.88
CA PHE A 20 7.36 34.77 -26.60
C PHE A 20 8.24 34.58 -27.85
N HIS A 21 8.59 35.66 -28.54
CA HIS A 21 9.49 35.63 -29.69
C HIS A 21 10.95 35.40 -29.29
N LEU A 22 11.39 35.95 -28.14
CA LEU A 22 12.69 35.63 -27.54
C LEU A 22 12.73 34.18 -27.07
N ALA A 23 11.71 33.68 -26.36
CA ALA A 23 11.61 32.29 -25.93
C ALA A 23 11.58 31.32 -27.11
N ALA A 24 10.81 31.60 -28.16
CA ALA A 24 10.78 30.79 -29.38
C ALA A 24 12.12 30.82 -30.14
N LYS A 25 12.83 31.96 -30.14
CA LYS A 25 14.16 32.09 -30.74
C LYS A 25 15.24 31.37 -29.92
N THR A 26 15.14 31.39 -28.59
CA THR A 26 16.02 30.65 -27.69
C THR A 26 15.77 29.14 -27.79
N ILE A 27 14.52 28.70 -27.92
CA ILE A 27 14.14 27.30 -28.15
C ILE A 27 14.58 26.83 -29.55
N GLY A 28 14.43 27.68 -30.57
CA GLY A 28 14.91 27.41 -31.93
C GLY A 28 16.44 27.35 -32.04
N GLN A 29 17.18 28.20 -31.33
CA GLN A 29 18.64 28.10 -31.21
C GLN A 29 19.07 26.90 -30.35
N PHE A 30 18.26 26.49 -29.36
CA PHE A 30 18.45 25.24 -28.61
C PHE A 30 18.34 24.02 -29.52
N GLN A 31 17.36 23.95 -30.43
CA GLN A 31 17.24 22.83 -31.37
C GLN A 31 18.39 22.75 -32.38
N VAL A 32 18.91 23.89 -32.87
CA VAL A 32 20.03 23.90 -33.82
C VAL A 32 21.37 23.58 -33.16
N GLY A 33 21.55 23.94 -31.87
CA GLY A 33 22.75 23.60 -31.09
C GLY A 33 22.82 22.14 -30.61
N ILE A 34 21.68 21.43 -30.54
CA ILE A 34 21.59 20.03 -30.07
C ILE A 34 21.97 19.01 -31.15
N MET A 35 21.94 19.37 -32.44
CA MET A 35 22.16 18.41 -33.52
C MET A 35 23.63 18.12 -33.85
N THR A 36 24.60 18.85 -33.27
CA THR A 36 26.04 18.70 -33.62
C THR A 36 26.96 18.27 -32.49
N THR A 37 26.48 18.00 -31.28
CA THR A 37 27.37 17.63 -30.15
C THR A 37 26.71 16.63 -29.21
N LEU A 38 26.30 15.49 -29.76
CA LEU A 38 25.96 14.29 -29.00
C LEU A 38 27.16 13.33 -28.98
N LYS A 39 28.06 13.53 -28.01
CA LYS A 39 28.85 12.44 -27.45
C LYS A 39 28.91 12.62 -25.93
N SER A 40 28.49 11.56 -25.26
CA SER A 40 28.41 11.28 -23.82
C SER A 40 29.25 12.18 -22.91
N THR A 41 28.67 12.58 -21.75
CA THR A 41 29.26 13.09 -20.48
C THR A 41 28.87 14.49 -19.98
N ALA A 42 27.82 15.14 -20.52
CA ALA A 42 27.45 16.49 -20.06
C ALA A 42 26.15 16.61 -19.25
N MET A 43 25.53 15.52 -18.75
CA MET A 43 24.21 15.62 -18.10
C MET A 43 24.26 16.05 -16.61
N GLU A 44 25.40 15.90 -15.93
CA GLU A 44 25.54 16.30 -14.51
C GLU A 44 25.72 17.82 -14.31
N ASN A 45 26.24 18.55 -15.30
CA ASN A 45 26.54 19.98 -15.13
C ASN A 45 25.35 20.93 -15.39
N TYR A 46 24.29 20.49 -16.07
CA TYR A 46 23.14 21.35 -16.38
C TYR A 46 22.07 21.39 -15.27
N LEU A 47 21.99 20.36 -14.41
CA LEU A 47 21.15 20.41 -13.21
C LEU A 47 21.65 21.47 -12.21
N GLY A 48 22.97 21.63 -12.08
CA GLY A 48 23.58 22.62 -11.18
C GLY A 48 23.29 24.08 -11.58
N MET A 49 23.31 24.40 -12.88
CA MET A 49 23.01 25.76 -13.36
C MET A 49 21.53 26.13 -13.28
N GLY A 50 20.61 25.17 -13.50
CA GLY A 50 19.18 25.40 -13.35
C GLY A 50 18.75 25.66 -11.90
N VAL A 51 19.33 24.91 -10.96
CA VAL A 51 19.08 25.08 -9.51
C VAL A 51 19.68 26.39 -8.98
N GLY A 52 20.85 26.81 -9.48
CA GLY A 52 21.50 28.06 -9.08
C GLY A 52 20.72 29.32 -9.48
N ILE A 53 20.15 29.36 -10.68
CA ILE A 53 19.36 30.50 -11.16
C ILE A 53 18.03 30.63 -10.39
N ILE A 54 17.43 29.51 -9.99
CA ILE A 54 16.19 29.47 -9.19
C ILE A 54 16.46 29.88 -7.73
N ALA A 55 17.60 29.50 -7.15
CA ALA A 55 17.99 29.93 -5.81
C ALA A 55 18.18 31.46 -5.73
N ILE A 56 18.75 32.07 -6.78
CA ILE A 56 18.97 33.53 -6.86
C ILE A 56 17.64 34.28 -7.05
N ILE A 57 16.69 33.74 -7.84
CA ILE A 57 15.35 34.32 -8.02
C ILE A 57 14.49 34.17 -6.74
N SER A 58 14.69 33.08 -5.99
CA SER A 58 14.00 32.80 -4.73
C SER A 58 14.45 33.72 -3.58
N ALA A 59 15.68 34.25 -3.64
CA ALA A 59 16.23 35.15 -2.63
C ALA A 59 15.69 36.60 -2.70
N PHE A 60 14.96 36.98 -3.75
CA PHE A 60 14.71 38.41 -4.06
C PHE A 60 13.25 38.92 -3.93
N LEU A 61 12.29 38.16 -3.36
CA LEU A 61 10.86 38.55 -3.41
C LEU A 61 10.14 38.55 -2.04
N VAL A 62 9.59 39.73 -1.71
CA VAL A 62 9.08 40.19 -0.40
C VAL A 62 7.77 39.51 0.08
N ARG A 63 7.60 39.46 1.41
CA ARG A 63 6.58 38.83 2.30
C ARG A 63 5.13 38.67 1.77
N SER A 64 4.48 37.59 2.22
CA SER A 64 3.22 36.93 1.79
C SER A 64 3.31 36.16 0.46
N ALA A 65 3.96 36.72 -0.57
CA ALA A 65 4.29 35.98 -1.77
C ALA A 65 5.38 34.92 -1.53
N PHE A 66 6.12 35.02 -0.41
CA PHE A 66 7.18 34.09 -0.03
C PHE A 66 6.67 32.66 0.09
N LEU A 67 5.75 32.36 1.01
CA LEU A 67 5.25 30.99 1.22
C LEU A 67 4.56 30.43 -0.03
N PHE A 68 3.81 31.25 -0.77
CA PHE A 68 3.12 30.82 -1.98
C PHE A 68 4.10 30.45 -3.10
N LYS A 69 5.13 31.29 -3.34
CA LYS A 69 6.14 31.05 -4.38
C LYS A 69 7.13 29.96 -3.97
N THR A 70 7.54 29.89 -2.71
CA THR A 70 8.44 28.83 -2.23
C THR A 70 7.76 27.47 -2.23
N SER A 71 6.49 27.38 -1.82
CA SER A 71 5.72 26.13 -1.90
C SER A 71 5.56 25.64 -3.33
N LEU A 72 5.33 26.56 -4.28
CA LEU A 72 5.26 26.25 -5.71
C LEU A 72 6.58 25.75 -6.26
N CYS A 73 7.69 26.42 -5.97
CA CYS A 73 9.02 25.98 -6.40
C CYS A 73 9.36 24.60 -5.82
N ILE A 74 9.14 24.38 -4.51
CA ILE A 74 9.44 23.10 -3.85
C ILE A 74 8.58 21.99 -4.45
N ALA A 75 7.28 22.21 -4.63
CA ALA A 75 6.39 21.20 -5.21
C ALA A 75 6.80 20.84 -6.65
N ILE A 76 7.15 21.83 -7.49
CA ILE A 76 7.63 21.58 -8.85
C ILE A 76 8.95 20.80 -8.84
N ILE A 77 9.88 21.14 -7.93
CA ILE A 77 11.15 20.41 -7.80
C ILE A 77 10.89 18.96 -7.37
N CYS A 78 10.14 18.75 -6.29
CA CYS A 78 9.79 17.41 -5.82
C CYS A 78 9.12 16.60 -6.92
N LEU A 79 8.12 17.17 -7.60
CA LEU A 79 7.42 16.51 -8.69
C LEU A 79 8.38 16.16 -9.83
N THR A 80 9.25 17.09 -10.23
CA THR A 80 10.20 16.86 -11.33
C THR A 80 11.17 15.73 -11.00
N VAL A 81 11.80 15.76 -9.82
CA VAL A 81 12.78 14.75 -9.40
C VAL A 81 12.14 13.36 -9.30
N VAL A 82 10.93 13.30 -8.74
CA VAL A 82 10.20 12.04 -8.58
C VAL A 82 9.75 11.47 -9.92
N LEU A 83 9.35 12.32 -10.87
CA LEU A 83 8.94 11.88 -12.21
C LEU A 83 10.14 11.43 -13.05
N THR A 84 11.27 12.15 -12.99
CA THR A 84 12.46 11.82 -13.81
C THR A 84 13.19 10.56 -13.33
N ASN A 85 13.16 10.27 -12.02
CA ASN A 85 13.86 9.12 -11.45
C ASN A 85 12.94 7.90 -11.22
N GLY A 86 11.62 8.09 -11.27
CA GLY A 86 10.66 7.03 -10.96
C GLY A 86 10.11 6.29 -12.16
N PHE A 87 9.99 6.93 -13.32
CA PHE A 87 9.47 6.29 -14.53
C PHE A 87 10.58 5.69 -15.39
N GLU A 88 10.33 4.49 -15.92
CA GLU A 88 11.13 3.93 -17.01
C GLU A 88 10.83 4.66 -18.32
N ASN A 89 11.74 4.56 -19.31
CA ASN A 89 11.60 5.25 -20.60
C ASN A 89 10.39 4.72 -21.39
N ASP A 90 9.23 5.35 -21.20
CA ASP A 90 7.97 5.04 -21.88
C ASP A 90 7.47 6.24 -22.72
N PRO A 91 6.96 6.04 -23.95
CA PRO A 91 6.36 7.11 -24.77
C PRO A 91 5.25 7.89 -24.05
N SER A 92 4.53 7.25 -23.13
CA SER A 92 3.40 7.85 -22.40
C SER A 92 3.84 8.79 -21.27
N LEU A 93 5.12 8.74 -20.87
CA LEU A 93 5.66 9.51 -19.75
C LEU A 93 5.49 11.01 -19.94
N GLU A 94 5.72 11.51 -21.15
CA GLU A 94 5.58 12.93 -21.45
C GLU A 94 4.16 13.43 -21.16
N LEU A 95 3.15 12.68 -21.60
CA LEU A 95 1.74 13.03 -21.40
C LEU A 95 1.36 13.05 -19.92
N ILE A 96 1.85 12.08 -19.14
CA ILE A 96 1.66 12.02 -17.70
C ILE A 96 2.29 13.26 -17.03
N CYS A 97 3.55 13.56 -17.34
CA CYS A 97 4.27 14.71 -16.79
C CYS A 97 3.57 16.03 -17.15
N PHE A 98 3.16 16.22 -18.40
CA PHE A 98 2.43 17.40 -18.84
C PHE A 98 1.10 17.57 -18.11
N THR A 99 0.42 16.47 -17.82
CA THR A 99 -0.86 16.49 -17.10
C THR A 99 -0.66 16.96 -15.66
N LEU A 100 0.31 16.41 -14.94
CA LEU A 100 0.58 16.77 -13.53
C LEU A 100 1.07 18.23 -13.40
N ILE A 101 1.98 18.64 -14.28
CA ILE A 101 2.44 20.04 -14.34
C ILE A 101 1.28 20.96 -14.75
N GLY A 102 0.47 20.53 -15.71
CA GLY A 102 -0.71 21.25 -16.19
C GLY A 102 -1.74 21.49 -15.09
N MET A 103 -1.96 20.52 -14.19
CA MET A 103 -2.80 20.69 -13.00
C MET A 103 -2.29 21.80 -12.09
N ILE A 104 -0.99 21.79 -11.77
CA ILE A 104 -0.38 22.83 -10.92
C ILE A 104 -0.47 24.19 -11.59
N ALA A 105 -0.19 24.27 -12.90
CA ALA A 105 -0.28 25.49 -13.69
C ALA A 105 -1.73 26.02 -13.72
N LEU A 106 -2.72 25.16 -13.93
CA LEU A 106 -4.14 25.54 -13.90
C LEU A 106 -4.54 26.05 -12.52
N GLY A 107 -4.11 25.38 -11.45
CA GLY A 107 -4.32 25.85 -10.08
C GLY A 107 -3.76 27.25 -9.84
N TYR A 108 -2.56 27.52 -10.35
CA TYR A 108 -1.95 28.86 -10.29
C TYR A 108 -2.75 29.89 -11.08
N VAL A 109 -3.19 29.56 -12.31
CA VAL A 109 -3.99 30.46 -13.14
C VAL A 109 -5.32 30.79 -12.47
N ILE A 110 -6.02 29.78 -11.92
CA ILE A 110 -7.27 29.99 -11.16
C ILE A 110 -7.03 30.87 -9.93
N SER A 111 -5.85 30.76 -9.30
CA SER A 111 -5.51 31.63 -8.17
C SER A 111 -5.50 33.12 -8.55
N LEU A 112 -5.27 33.48 -9.82
CA LEU A 112 -5.29 34.86 -10.33
C LEU A 112 -6.70 35.38 -10.63
N LEU A 113 -7.72 34.50 -10.62
CA LEU A 113 -9.09 34.84 -10.97
C LEU A 113 -9.90 35.44 -9.79
N PRO A 114 -11.05 36.09 -10.07
CA PRO A 114 -11.96 36.62 -9.06
C PRO A 114 -12.48 35.54 -8.10
N GLU A 115 -12.87 35.97 -6.90
CA GLU A 115 -13.31 35.10 -5.81
C GLU A 115 -14.47 34.17 -6.17
N LYS A 116 -15.43 34.64 -6.96
CA LYS A 116 -16.56 33.81 -7.45
C LYS A 116 -16.07 32.53 -8.13
N ILE A 117 -15.08 32.65 -9.02
CA ILE A 117 -14.51 31.50 -9.74
C ILE A 117 -13.66 30.66 -8.79
N ARG A 118 -12.85 31.31 -7.94
CA ARG A 118 -11.99 30.65 -6.95
C ARG A 118 -12.76 29.84 -5.91
N SER A 119 -14.04 30.13 -5.69
CA SER A 119 -14.85 29.38 -4.73
C SER A 119 -15.29 27.99 -5.23
N ILE A 120 -15.19 27.73 -6.54
CA ILE A 120 -15.73 26.52 -7.21
C ILE A 120 -14.68 25.83 -8.09
N ALA A 121 -14.00 26.59 -8.96
CA ALA A 121 -13.06 26.06 -9.94
C ALA A 121 -11.91 25.20 -9.37
N PRO A 122 -11.37 25.46 -8.15
CA PRO A 122 -10.31 24.62 -7.58
C PRO A 122 -10.64 23.13 -7.48
N TYR A 123 -11.91 22.79 -7.25
CA TYR A 123 -12.35 21.40 -7.06
C TYR A 123 -12.47 20.60 -8.36
N PHE A 124 -12.31 21.28 -9.50
CA PHE A 124 -12.32 20.67 -10.84
C PHE A 124 -10.92 20.54 -11.44
N VAL A 125 -9.88 21.09 -10.79
CA VAL A 125 -8.51 21.05 -11.31
C VAL A 125 -8.01 19.61 -11.44
N GLY A 126 -8.43 18.72 -10.55
CA GLY A 126 -8.11 17.29 -10.62
C GLY A 126 -8.66 16.58 -11.86
N MET A 127 -9.68 17.12 -12.54
CA MET A 127 -10.24 16.50 -13.75
C MET A 127 -9.25 16.46 -14.93
N LEU A 128 -8.21 17.29 -14.93
CA LEU A 128 -7.14 17.18 -15.94
C LEU A 128 -6.46 15.81 -15.91
N ALA A 129 -6.48 15.09 -14.78
CA ALA A 129 -5.95 13.74 -14.68
C ALA A 129 -6.70 12.71 -15.55
N LEU A 130 -7.84 13.07 -16.15
CA LEU A 130 -8.58 12.25 -17.11
C LEU A 130 -7.94 12.27 -18.52
N ILE A 131 -7.07 13.23 -18.82
CA ILE A 131 -6.44 13.38 -20.15
C ILE A 131 -5.60 12.15 -20.53
N PRO A 132 -4.69 11.64 -19.69
CA PRO A 132 -3.86 10.49 -20.03
C PRO A 132 -4.55 9.14 -19.86
N ILE A 133 -5.89 9.04 -19.82
CA ILE A 133 -6.56 7.73 -19.73
C ILE A 133 -6.18 6.85 -20.93
N GLY A 134 -5.73 5.63 -20.63
CA GLY A 134 -5.19 4.68 -21.61
C GLY A 134 -3.67 4.71 -21.76
N ALA A 135 -2.98 5.68 -21.14
CA ALA A 135 -1.53 5.67 -21.01
C ALA A 135 -1.08 4.46 -20.17
N LYS A 136 0.07 3.90 -20.53
CA LYS A 136 0.75 2.85 -19.76
C LYS A 136 2.15 3.34 -19.45
N ALA A 137 2.61 3.13 -18.23
CA ALA A 137 3.97 3.47 -17.84
C ALA A 137 4.41 2.60 -16.67
N ASN A 138 5.70 2.30 -16.58
CA ASN A 138 6.27 1.60 -15.44
C ASN A 138 6.88 2.61 -14.45
N TYR A 139 6.46 2.55 -13.19
CA TYR A 139 6.94 3.41 -12.11
C TYR A 139 7.54 2.58 -10.98
N GLN A 140 8.86 2.66 -10.78
CA GLN A 140 9.61 1.84 -9.80
C GLN A 140 9.30 0.32 -9.88
N GLY A 141 9.19 -0.25 -11.09
CA GLY A 141 8.86 -1.66 -11.28
C GLY A 141 7.37 -2.00 -11.13
N PHE A 142 6.51 -1.00 -10.90
CA PHE A 142 5.06 -1.15 -10.86
C PHE A 142 4.42 -0.68 -12.18
N GLU A 143 3.70 -1.56 -12.86
CA GLU A 143 2.94 -1.21 -14.07
C GLU A 143 1.75 -0.31 -13.72
N VAL A 144 1.85 0.97 -14.07
CA VAL A 144 0.76 1.95 -13.94
C VAL A 144 -0.01 1.99 -15.25
N ASN A 145 -1.17 1.31 -15.27
CA ASN A 145 -2.19 1.51 -16.30
C ASN A 145 -3.06 2.71 -15.92
N TRP A 146 -3.04 3.78 -16.71
CA TRP A 146 -3.78 5.00 -16.40
C TRP A 146 -5.27 4.83 -16.68
N THR A 147 -6.00 4.34 -15.68
CA THR A 147 -7.45 4.17 -15.74
C THR A 147 -8.17 5.32 -15.03
N PHE A 148 -9.50 5.28 -15.04
CA PHE A 148 -10.31 6.24 -14.27
C PHE A 148 -10.01 6.15 -12.77
N GLU A 149 -9.77 4.95 -12.24
CA GLU A 149 -9.44 4.72 -10.83
C GLU A 149 -8.13 5.40 -10.44
N VAL A 150 -7.12 5.35 -11.30
CA VAL A 150 -5.84 6.05 -11.10
C VAL A 150 -6.05 7.57 -11.13
N ALA A 151 -6.75 8.07 -12.15
CA ALA A 151 -7.06 9.50 -12.27
C ALA A 151 -7.90 10.03 -11.09
N ALA A 152 -8.74 9.19 -10.50
CA ALA A 152 -9.61 9.55 -9.39
C ALA A 152 -8.81 10.04 -8.16
N PHE A 153 -7.57 9.58 -7.92
CA PHE A 153 -6.77 10.07 -6.80
C PHE A 153 -6.45 11.57 -6.91
N ALA A 154 -6.16 12.06 -8.11
CA ALA A 154 -5.93 13.49 -8.34
C ALA A 154 -7.24 14.30 -8.17
N ILE A 155 -8.37 13.73 -8.60
CA ILE A 155 -9.70 14.33 -8.43
C ILE A 155 -10.03 14.41 -6.93
N ILE A 156 -9.93 13.30 -6.21
CA ILE A 156 -10.16 13.22 -4.76
C ILE A 156 -9.29 14.25 -4.04
N GLY A 157 -7.99 14.32 -4.37
CA GLY A 157 -7.06 15.30 -3.81
C GLY A 157 -7.59 16.73 -3.95
N SER A 158 -8.10 17.10 -5.13
CA SER A 158 -8.67 18.42 -5.38
C SER A 158 -9.99 18.70 -4.64
N ILE A 159 -10.76 17.68 -4.25
CA ILE A 159 -12.06 17.82 -3.60
C ILE A 159 -11.95 17.77 -2.06
N ILE A 160 -10.88 17.21 -1.47
CA ILE A 160 -10.69 17.18 0.00
C ILE A 160 -10.94 18.54 0.68
N PRO A 161 -10.45 19.69 0.17
CA PRO A 161 -10.73 20.99 0.79
C PRO A 161 -12.23 21.34 0.82
N LEU A 162 -13.02 20.87 -0.15
CA LEU A 162 -14.47 21.04 -0.16
C LEU A 162 -15.13 20.23 0.96
N PHE A 163 -14.77 18.96 1.13
CA PHE A 163 -15.30 18.11 2.20
C PHE A 163 -14.95 18.65 3.59
N ALA A 164 -13.74 19.18 3.75
CA ALA A 164 -13.34 19.86 4.97
C ALA A 164 -14.21 21.10 5.23
N LYS A 165 -14.41 21.95 4.21
CA LYS A 165 -15.22 23.17 4.31
C LYS A 165 -16.70 22.92 4.63
N ILE A 166 -17.30 21.85 4.10
CA ILE A 166 -18.69 21.47 4.40
C ILE A 166 -18.86 21.22 5.92
N LYS A 167 -17.85 20.63 6.55
CA LYS A 167 -17.89 20.29 7.99
C LYS A 167 -17.63 21.49 8.91
N ASP A 168 -17.07 22.59 8.39
CA ASP A 168 -16.86 23.82 9.17
C ASP A 168 -18.16 24.37 9.75
N TRP A 169 -19.27 24.28 8.98
CA TRP A 169 -20.60 24.70 9.44
C TRP A 169 -21.04 23.91 10.68
N PHE A 170 -20.86 22.59 10.65
CA PHE A 170 -21.22 21.72 11.76
C PHE A 170 -20.34 22.01 12.99
N ALA A 171 -19.04 22.15 12.78
CA ALA A 171 -18.09 22.37 13.87
C ALA A 171 -18.25 23.73 14.55
N GLU A 172 -18.54 24.79 13.79
CA GLU A 172 -18.86 26.11 14.36
C GLU A 172 -20.18 26.05 15.14
N ARG A 173 -21.22 25.43 14.57
CA ARG A 173 -22.56 25.42 15.15
C ARG A 173 -22.63 24.65 16.47
N TRP A 174 -21.96 23.50 16.54
CA TRP A 174 -22.06 22.57 17.67
C TRP A 174 -20.91 22.70 18.67
N PHE A 175 -19.72 23.12 18.23
CA PHE A 175 -18.51 23.15 19.08
C PHE A 175 -17.84 24.52 19.17
N GLY A 176 -18.36 25.54 18.46
CA GLY A 176 -17.73 26.87 18.40
C GLY A 176 -16.31 26.82 17.86
N ALA A 177 -16.00 25.88 16.96
CA ALA A 177 -14.65 25.62 16.49
C ALA A 177 -14.12 26.74 15.58
N ASN A 178 -12.80 26.94 15.59
CA ASN A 178 -12.11 27.75 14.60
C ASN A 178 -12.15 27.03 13.24
N LYS A 179 -12.88 27.61 12.28
CA LYS A 179 -13.06 27.04 10.93
C LYS A 179 -11.75 26.65 10.27
N VAL A 180 -10.75 27.53 10.31
CA VAL A 180 -9.49 27.31 9.59
C VAL A 180 -8.73 26.13 10.19
N GLU A 181 -8.62 26.08 11.52
CA GLU A 181 -7.91 24.98 12.20
C GLU A 181 -8.68 23.67 12.09
N PHE A 182 -10.01 23.69 12.25
CA PHE A 182 -10.84 22.50 12.14
C PHE A 182 -10.83 21.91 10.72
N SER A 183 -10.99 22.75 9.70
CA SER A 183 -10.92 22.34 8.30
C SER A 183 -9.59 21.67 7.97
N THR A 184 -8.50 22.20 8.52
CA THR A 184 -7.18 21.65 8.25
C THR A 184 -6.96 20.31 8.98
N ALA A 185 -7.52 20.16 10.18
CA ALA A 185 -7.54 18.89 10.90
C ALA A 185 -8.36 17.80 10.20
N VAL A 186 -9.54 18.16 9.70
CA VAL A 186 -10.36 17.27 8.88
C VAL A 186 -9.63 16.88 7.59
N SER A 187 -8.94 17.82 6.95
CA SER A 187 -8.12 17.54 5.77
C SER A 187 -7.01 16.54 6.07
N LEU A 188 -6.32 16.63 7.21
CA LEU A 188 -5.31 15.65 7.63
C LEU A 188 -5.87 14.23 7.76
N VAL A 189 -7.06 14.08 8.36
CA VAL A 189 -7.70 12.76 8.50
C VAL A 189 -8.06 12.19 7.13
N TYR A 190 -8.68 12.99 6.25
CA TYR A 190 -8.98 12.56 4.89
C TYR A 190 -7.74 12.21 4.08
N LEU A 191 -6.69 13.03 4.19
CA LEU A 191 -5.41 12.74 3.56
C LEU A 191 -4.83 11.43 4.10
N GLY A 192 -4.91 11.15 5.40
CA GLY A 192 -4.50 9.86 5.96
C GLY A 192 -5.19 8.67 5.29
N ILE A 193 -6.53 8.73 5.21
CA ILE A 193 -7.34 7.69 4.58
C ILE A 193 -6.96 7.53 3.10
N PHE A 194 -6.90 8.63 2.34
CA PHE A 194 -6.65 8.55 0.91
C PHE A 194 -5.18 8.30 0.55
N VAL A 195 -4.21 8.68 1.38
CA VAL A 195 -2.80 8.25 1.23
C VAL A 195 -2.71 6.74 1.38
N PHE A 196 -3.42 6.16 2.35
CA PHE A 196 -3.52 4.72 2.48
C PHE A 196 -4.14 4.08 1.24
N VAL A 197 -5.32 4.53 0.79
CA VAL A 197 -5.97 3.96 -0.40
C VAL A 197 -5.10 4.12 -1.65
N ALA A 198 -4.45 5.28 -1.82
CA ALA A 198 -3.62 5.55 -2.99
C ALA A 198 -2.32 4.72 -3.01
N SER A 199 -1.66 4.58 -1.86
CA SER A 199 -0.48 3.72 -1.72
C SER A 199 -0.83 2.24 -1.89
N PHE A 200 -2.01 1.81 -1.45
CA PHE A 200 -2.48 0.44 -1.64
C PHE A 200 -2.81 0.14 -3.12
N MET A 201 -3.45 1.06 -3.83
CA MET A 201 -3.95 0.82 -5.18
C MET A 201 -2.93 1.09 -6.29
N VAL A 202 -2.09 2.12 -6.14
CA VAL A 202 -1.15 2.59 -7.19
C VAL A 202 0.23 2.90 -6.61
N SER A 203 0.57 2.29 -5.48
CA SER A 203 1.87 2.48 -4.80
C SER A 203 2.16 3.98 -4.53
N THR A 204 3.44 4.33 -4.44
CA THR A 204 3.93 5.71 -4.28
C THR A 204 3.32 6.68 -5.31
N PHE A 205 3.04 6.21 -6.53
CA PHE A 205 2.48 7.04 -7.59
C PHE A 205 1.08 7.55 -7.26
N GLY A 206 0.24 6.73 -6.63
CA GLY A 206 -1.08 7.17 -6.15
C GLY A 206 -0.98 8.33 -5.16
N VAL A 207 0.01 8.31 -4.28
CA VAL A 207 0.23 9.37 -3.28
C VAL A 207 0.63 10.69 -3.97
N ILE A 208 1.44 10.62 -5.03
CA ILE A 208 1.82 11.78 -5.85
C ILE A 208 0.61 12.38 -6.55
N LEU A 209 -0.28 11.55 -7.11
CA LEU A 209 -1.52 12.02 -7.74
C LEU A 209 -2.41 12.76 -6.74
N LEU A 210 -2.63 12.15 -5.57
CA LEU A 210 -3.39 12.75 -4.48
C LEU A 210 -2.77 14.09 -4.05
N ALA A 211 -1.44 14.12 -3.84
CA ALA A 211 -0.70 15.32 -3.47
C ALA A 211 -0.81 16.42 -4.52
N THR A 212 -0.71 16.08 -5.81
CA THR A 212 -0.80 17.02 -6.93
C THR A 212 -2.19 17.65 -7.02
N GLY A 213 -3.24 16.83 -6.92
CA GLY A 213 -4.62 17.31 -6.89
C GLY A 213 -4.89 18.25 -5.71
N TYR A 214 -4.46 17.85 -4.52
CA TYR A 214 -4.61 18.64 -3.30
C TYR A 214 -3.80 19.94 -3.34
N PHE A 215 -2.57 19.89 -3.84
CA PHE A 215 -1.71 21.06 -4.04
C PHE A 215 -2.34 22.05 -5.01
N ALA A 216 -2.79 21.57 -6.18
CA ALA A 216 -3.36 22.43 -7.21
C ALA A 216 -4.64 23.14 -6.75
N ALA A 217 -5.51 22.43 -6.02
CA ALA A 217 -6.72 23.02 -5.43
C ALA A 217 -6.38 24.06 -4.36
N ASN A 218 -5.45 23.78 -3.46
CA ASN A 218 -5.06 24.72 -2.41
C ASN A 218 -4.28 25.93 -2.93
N LEU A 219 -3.52 25.76 -4.01
CA LEU A 219 -2.89 26.84 -4.76
C LEU A 219 -3.95 27.77 -5.34
N ALA A 220 -4.98 27.20 -5.96
CA ALA A 220 -6.10 27.94 -6.50
C ALA A 220 -6.90 28.67 -5.39
N LEU A 221 -7.15 28.01 -4.25
CA LEU A 221 -7.82 28.59 -3.09
C LEU A 221 -6.98 29.63 -2.32
N ARG A 222 -5.67 29.68 -2.56
CA ARG A 222 -4.69 30.48 -1.79
C ARG A 222 -4.68 30.10 -0.29
N SER A 223 -4.84 28.82 0.00
CA SER A 223 -4.84 28.30 1.37
C SER A 223 -3.41 28.02 1.83
N ASN A 224 -2.85 28.85 2.72
CA ASN A 224 -1.49 28.64 3.24
C ASN A 224 -1.35 27.31 3.99
N ASN A 225 -2.31 26.99 4.86
CA ASN A 225 -2.30 25.74 5.61
C ASN A 225 -2.45 24.53 4.69
N GLY A 226 -3.30 24.66 3.66
CA GLY A 226 -3.46 23.62 2.64
C GLY A 226 -2.18 23.40 1.82
N LEU A 227 -1.47 24.46 1.45
CA LEU A 227 -0.18 24.37 0.78
C LEU A 227 0.89 23.71 1.66
N GLN A 228 0.95 24.02 2.96
CA GLN A 228 1.84 23.36 3.90
C GLN A 228 1.57 21.85 3.98
N LEU A 229 0.30 21.46 4.10
CA LEU A 229 -0.09 20.05 4.06
C LEU A 229 0.24 19.38 2.73
N SER A 230 0.18 20.12 1.63
CA SER A 230 0.56 19.59 0.32
C SER A 230 2.05 19.30 0.22
N ILE A 231 2.91 20.17 0.78
CA ILE A 231 4.35 19.91 0.89
C ILE A 231 4.61 18.67 1.75
N LEU A 232 3.88 18.52 2.86
CA LEU A 232 3.96 17.32 3.69
C LEU A 232 3.67 16.06 2.86
N LEU A 233 2.63 16.05 2.02
CA LEU A 233 2.31 14.91 1.16
C LEU A 233 3.39 14.61 0.11
N PHE A 234 4.00 15.64 -0.49
CA PHE A 234 5.12 15.43 -1.40
C PHE A 234 6.34 14.87 -0.65
N ALA A 235 6.59 15.29 0.58
CA ALA A 235 7.63 14.71 1.42
C ALA A 235 7.33 13.25 1.80
N VAL A 236 6.07 12.92 2.13
CA VAL A 236 5.64 11.52 2.36
C VAL A 236 5.83 10.68 1.10
N SER A 237 5.46 11.21 -0.07
CA SER A 237 5.69 10.55 -1.37
C SER A 237 7.17 10.31 -1.62
N TRP A 238 8.04 11.28 -1.28
CA TRP A 238 9.49 11.15 -1.38
C TRP A 238 10.04 10.08 -0.43
N ILE A 239 9.51 9.99 0.79
CA ILE A 239 9.91 8.95 1.74
C ILE A 239 9.54 7.57 1.20
N PHE A 240 8.30 7.39 0.70
CA PHE A 240 7.90 6.13 0.06
C PHE A 240 8.80 5.78 -1.13
N PHE A 241 9.05 6.75 -2.01
CA PHE A 241 9.97 6.59 -3.14
C PHE A 241 11.36 6.11 -2.71
N SER A 242 11.91 6.76 -1.67
CA SER A 242 13.26 6.47 -1.16
C SER A 242 13.33 5.12 -0.45
N LEU A 243 12.32 4.78 0.34
CA LEU A 243 12.26 3.50 1.06
C LEU A 243 12.12 2.33 0.09
N ASN A 244 11.32 2.48 -0.99
CA ASN A 244 11.23 1.49 -2.07
C ASN A 244 12.59 1.29 -2.75
N ALA A 245 13.31 2.37 -3.02
CA ALA A 245 14.63 2.29 -3.66
C ALA A 245 15.70 1.62 -2.78
N LEU A 246 15.48 1.53 -1.46
CA LEU A 246 16.39 0.91 -0.50
C LEU A 246 16.03 -0.53 -0.14
N GLU A 247 14.98 -1.11 -0.75
CA GLU A 247 14.48 -2.47 -0.45
C GLU A 247 14.23 -2.71 1.05
N ILE A 248 13.85 -1.65 1.79
CA ILE A 248 13.58 -1.71 3.24
C ILE A 248 12.29 -2.52 3.47
N PRO A 249 12.21 -3.32 4.56
CA PRO A 249 11.05 -4.14 4.86
C PRO A 249 9.71 -3.41 4.74
N ASP A 250 8.74 -4.06 4.09
CA ASP A 250 7.41 -3.54 3.73
C ASP A 250 6.65 -2.88 4.88
N SER A 251 6.97 -3.20 6.14
CA SER A 251 6.28 -2.71 7.34
C SER A 251 6.30 -1.19 7.50
N LEU A 252 7.36 -0.51 7.07
CA LEU A 252 7.47 0.97 7.10
C LEU A 252 6.84 1.64 5.85
N LEU A 253 6.63 0.85 4.80
CA LEU A 253 6.05 1.26 3.52
C LEU A 253 4.53 1.06 3.48
N LYS A 254 3.93 0.35 4.44
CA LYS A 254 2.48 0.11 4.43
C LYS A 254 1.72 1.42 4.62
N GLY A 255 0.82 1.73 3.69
CA GLY A 255 -0.03 2.92 3.73
C GLY A 255 -0.87 3.06 5.01
N ASN A 256 -1.21 1.94 5.65
CA ASN A 256 -1.99 1.91 6.88
C ASN A 256 -1.25 2.52 8.09
N LEU A 257 0.09 2.47 8.11
CA LEU A 257 0.91 3.18 9.10
C LEU A 257 0.75 4.70 8.95
N TRP A 258 0.86 5.20 7.72
CA TRP A 258 0.72 6.62 7.41
C TRP A 258 -0.69 7.15 7.64
N MET A 259 -1.70 6.34 7.36
CA MET A 259 -3.08 6.62 7.78
C MET A 259 -3.16 6.83 9.30
N GLY A 260 -2.51 5.96 10.08
CA GLY A 260 -2.41 6.12 11.53
C GLY A 260 -1.74 7.43 11.94
N ILE A 261 -0.58 7.76 11.36
CA ILE A 261 0.18 8.99 11.64
C ILE A 261 -0.68 10.23 11.37
N LEU A 262 -1.27 10.30 10.18
CA LEU A 262 -2.07 11.45 9.76
C LEU A 262 -3.39 11.54 10.54
N ALA A 263 -4.00 10.40 10.89
CA ALA A 263 -5.19 10.37 11.74
C ALA A 263 -4.89 10.85 13.16
N GLY A 264 -3.80 10.38 13.78
CA GLY A 264 -3.38 10.80 15.12
C GLY A 264 -3.04 12.30 15.19
N LEU A 265 -2.34 12.82 14.17
CA LEU A 265 -2.08 14.26 14.01
C LEU A 265 -3.39 15.05 13.86
N GLY A 266 -4.23 14.65 12.90
CA GLY A 266 -5.48 15.32 12.57
C GLY A 266 -6.47 15.32 13.73
N SER A 267 -6.61 14.22 14.46
CA SER A 267 -7.57 14.10 15.56
C SER A 267 -7.23 15.03 16.73
N LEU A 268 -5.95 15.15 17.11
CA LEU A 268 -5.55 16.07 18.18
C LEU A 268 -5.62 17.53 17.73
N TRP A 269 -5.29 17.81 16.47
CA TRP A 269 -5.40 19.16 15.95
C TRP A 269 -6.85 19.64 15.82
N ALA A 270 -7.79 18.73 15.49
CA ALA A 270 -9.21 19.02 15.53
C ALA A 270 -9.65 19.47 16.92
N CYS A 271 -9.10 18.86 17.98
CA CYS A 271 -9.42 19.21 19.35
C CYS A 271 -8.89 20.60 19.74
N LYS A 272 -7.73 21.02 19.22
CA LYS A 272 -7.21 22.41 19.39
C LYS A 272 -8.20 23.44 18.89
N SER A 273 -8.87 23.17 17.76
CA SER A 273 -9.77 24.13 17.11
C SER A 273 -11.01 24.48 17.95
N ILE A 274 -11.38 23.65 18.95
CA ILE A 274 -12.60 23.80 19.75
C ILE A 274 -12.41 24.91 20.79
N ARG A 275 -13.30 25.91 20.82
CA ARG A 275 -13.21 27.04 21.76
C ARG A 275 -13.74 26.72 23.16
N SER A 276 -14.81 25.95 23.27
CA SER A 276 -15.41 25.60 24.56
C SER A 276 -14.48 24.70 25.37
N GLU A 277 -14.12 25.13 26.58
CA GLU A 277 -13.21 24.37 27.46
C GLU A 277 -13.77 22.99 27.80
N LYS A 278 -15.03 22.90 28.26
CA LYS A 278 -15.68 21.62 28.57
C LYS A 278 -15.75 20.68 27.36
N ALA A 279 -16.04 21.22 26.17
CA ALA A 279 -16.09 20.41 24.95
C ALA A 279 -14.69 19.99 24.50
N ARG A 280 -13.69 20.87 24.59
CA ARG A 280 -12.29 20.57 24.26
C ARG A 280 -11.76 19.42 25.12
N ILE A 281 -12.05 19.45 26.42
CA ILE A 281 -11.69 18.40 27.37
C ILE A 281 -12.27 17.05 26.91
N PHE A 282 -13.59 16.98 26.74
CA PHE A 282 -14.26 15.74 26.35
C PHE A 282 -13.83 15.22 24.97
N LEU A 283 -13.78 16.10 23.96
CA LEU A 283 -13.44 15.71 22.60
C LEU A 283 -11.96 15.36 22.43
N SER A 284 -11.04 15.94 23.24
CA SER A 284 -9.60 15.65 23.15
C SER A 284 -9.22 14.20 23.42
N LEU A 285 -10.08 13.46 24.13
CA LEU A 285 -9.89 12.04 24.42
C LEU A 285 -10.84 11.18 23.60
N PHE A 286 -12.13 11.53 23.56
CA PHE A 286 -13.14 10.69 22.95
C PHE A 286 -13.04 10.64 21.42
N LEU A 287 -12.91 11.81 20.75
CA LEU A 287 -12.93 11.87 19.29
C LEU A 287 -11.73 11.15 18.66
N PRO A 288 -10.47 11.33 19.13
CA PRO A 288 -9.34 10.55 18.64
C PRO A 288 -9.51 9.04 18.82
N LEU A 289 -10.00 8.59 19.98
CA LEU A 289 -10.19 7.16 20.25
C LEU A 289 -11.22 6.54 19.30
N VAL A 290 -12.31 7.25 18.99
CA VAL A 290 -13.31 6.78 18.01
C VAL A 290 -12.71 6.71 16.61
N ILE A 291 -12.03 7.77 16.15
CA ILE A 291 -11.42 7.81 14.81
C ILE A 291 -10.38 6.71 14.68
N ILE A 292 -9.44 6.61 15.62
CA ILE A 292 -8.37 5.61 15.60
C ILE A 292 -8.97 4.21 15.73
N GLY A 293 -9.95 3.99 16.61
CA GLY A 293 -10.62 2.71 16.77
C GLY A 293 -11.29 2.21 15.50
N VAL A 294 -11.97 3.08 14.75
CA VAL A 294 -12.57 2.75 13.44
C VAL A 294 -11.50 2.43 12.40
N LEU A 295 -10.42 3.22 12.32
CA LEU A 295 -9.36 2.98 11.34
C LEU A 295 -8.58 1.70 11.65
N VAL A 296 -8.36 1.40 12.93
CA VAL A 296 -7.68 0.18 13.38
C VAL A 296 -8.56 -1.04 13.13
N SER A 297 -9.88 -0.95 13.32
CA SER A 297 -10.81 -2.06 13.11
C SER A 297 -10.91 -2.49 11.64
N PHE A 298 -10.56 -1.65 10.67
CA PHE A 298 -10.38 -2.09 9.28
C PHE A 298 -9.31 -3.19 9.13
N GLY A 299 -8.40 -3.33 10.10
CA GLY A 299 -7.47 -4.46 10.19
C GLY A 299 -8.14 -5.82 10.35
N LEU A 300 -9.36 -5.87 10.91
CA LEU A 300 -10.17 -7.09 11.02
C LEU A 300 -10.70 -7.53 9.65
N ILE A 301 -10.91 -6.57 8.73
CA ILE A 301 -11.33 -6.84 7.35
C ILE A 301 -10.12 -7.28 6.53
N ASN A 302 -9.04 -6.51 6.56
CA ASN A 302 -7.79 -6.80 5.86
C ASN A 302 -6.59 -6.21 6.61
N GLU A 303 -5.52 -6.98 6.77
CA GLU A 303 -4.31 -6.55 7.49
C GLU A 303 -3.67 -5.28 6.92
N ASN A 304 -3.86 -5.06 5.62
CA ASN A 304 -3.31 -3.91 4.94
C ASN A 304 -4.20 -2.68 5.09
N PHE A 305 -5.46 -2.82 5.53
CA PHE A 305 -6.40 -1.69 5.64
C PHE A 305 -6.35 -0.98 6.99
N GLY A 306 -5.81 -1.63 8.02
CA GLY A 306 -5.78 -1.09 9.38
C GLY A 306 -4.84 -1.86 10.30
N GLY A 307 -5.30 -2.15 11.51
CA GLY A 307 -4.61 -3.03 12.46
C GLY A 307 -3.45 -2.37 13.20
N MET A 308 -2.48 -3.19 13.61
CA MET A 308 -1.35 -2.73 14.44
C MET A 308 -0.51 -1.63 13.79
N PRO A 309 -0.20 -1.64 12.48
CA PRO A 309 0.53 -0.53 11.85
C PRO A 309 -0.21 0.80 11.99
N THR A 310 -1.53 0.83 11.78
CA THR A 310 -2.35 2.03 11.98
C THR A 310 -2.36 2.48 13.44
N TYR A 311 -2.41 1.53 14.37
CA TYR A 311 -2.36 1.83 15.80
C TYR A 311 -1.04 2.48 16.21
N LEU A 312 0.10 1.90 15.77
CA LEU A 312 1.43 2.45 16.01
C LEU A 312 1.59 3.82 15.33
N GLY A 313 1.10 3.95 14.10
CA GLY A 313 1.05 5.22 13.40
C GLY A 313 0.29 6.28 14.20
N ALA A 314 -0.84 5.93 14.79
CA ALA A 314 -1.62 6.84 15.62
C ALA A 314 -0.88 7.27 16.89
N ILE A 315 -0.07 6.40 17.51
CA ILE A 315 0.82 6.77 18.62
C ILE A 315 1.86 7.81 18.15
N ILE A 316 2.53 7.55 17.02
CA ILE A 316 3.54 8.46 16.46
C ILE A 316 2.90 9.80 16.10
N GLY A 317 1.78 9.76 15.38
CA GLY A 317 1.06 10.94 14.92
C GLY A 317 0.53 11.80 16.06
N SER A 318 -0.09 11.18 17.06
CA SER A 318 -0.58 11.89 18.24
C SER A 318 0.57 12.50 19.06
N SER A 319 1.69 11.78 19.21
CA SER A 319 2.89 12.28 19.89
C SER A 319 3.51 13.48 19.16
N LEU A 320 3.59 13.42 17.83
CA LEU A 320 4.06 14.54 17.01
C LEU A 320 3.12 15.74 17.10
N ALA A 321 1.80 15.51 17.15
CA ALA A 321 0.81 16.57 17.34
C ALA A 321 1.07 17.35 18.65
N LEU A 322 1.46 16.68 19.73
CA LEU A 322 1.81 17.34 20.99
C LEU A 322 3.00 18.28 20.87
N ALA A 323 3.99 17.93 20.05
CA ALA A 323 5.16 18.77 19.81
C ALA A 323 4.86 19.99 18.92
N LEU A 324 3.89 19.85 18.01
CA LEU A 324 3.57 20.85 16.99
C LEU A 324 2.40 21.78 17.37
N ILE A 325 1.50 21.33 18.24
CA ILE A 325 0.32 22.10 18.65
C ILE A 325 0.69 23.03 19.79
N GLU A 326 0.71 24.33 19.51
CA GLU A 326 0.82 25.37 20.54
C GLU A 326 -0.33 25.26 21.55
N GLN A 327 0.01 25.23 22.84
CA GLN A 327 -0.97 25.10 23.91
C GLN A 327 -1.66 26.45 24.20
N PRO A 328 -3.00 26.48 24.27
CA PRO A 328 -3.74 27.72 24.52
C PRO A 328 -3.57 28.27 25.94
N GLU A 329 -3.21 27.42 26.91
CA GLU A 329 -3.02 27.82 28.33
C GLU A 329 -1.74 27.18 28.85
N ALA A 330 -0.71 27.99 29.13
CA ALA A 330 0.60 27.51 29.59
C ALA A 330 0.57 26.89 31.01
N GLU A 331 -0.48 27.17 31.78
CA GLU A 331 -0.60 26.77 33.20
C GLU A 331 -1.31 25.43 33.41
N LYS A 332 -2.03 24.91 32.40
CA LYS A 332 -2.73 23.63 32.50
C LYS A 332 -2.08 22.58 31.59
N PRO A 333 -1.89 21.33 32.05
CA PRO A 333 -1.39 20.28 31.18
C PRO A 333 -2.37 20.03 30.04
N PHE A 334 -1.89 20.04 28.79
CA PHE A 334 -2.71 19.69 27.64
C PHE A 334 -3.22 18.26 27.79
N GLN A 335 -4.52 18.13 27.95
CA GLN A 335 -5.14 16.84 28.23
C GLN A 335 -5.01 15.83 27.09
N GLY A 336 -4.77 16.30 25.86
CA GLY A 336 -4.39 15.42 24.75
C GLY A 336 -3.06 14.69 24.96
N MET A 337 -2.25 15.06 25.97
CA MET A 337 -1.06 14.30 26.40
C MET A 337 -1.41 12.90 26.91
N LEU A 338 -2.63 12.70 27.42
CA LEU A 338 -3.08 11.38 27.87
C LEU A 338 -3.35 10.42 26.70
N LEU A 339 -3.66 10.93 25.50
CA LEU A 339 -3.98 10.09 24.36
C LEU A 339 -2.84 9.12 23.97
N PRO A 340 -1.60 9.57 23.70
CA PRO A 340 -0.54 8.63 23.37
C PRO A 340 -0.21 7.69 24.53
N LEU A 341 -0.37 8.12 25.80
CA LEU A 341 -0.19 7.23 26.95
C LEU A 341 -1.26 6.13 27.02
N ILE A 342 -2.52 6.48 26.76
CA ILE A 342 -3.62 5.50 26.64
C ILE A 342 -3.33 4.54 25.49
N LEU A 343 -2.95 5.05 24.32
CA LEU A 343 -2.62 4.22 23.18
C LEU A 343 -1.41 3.31 23.48
N ILE A 344 -0.37 3.81 24.16
CA ILE A 344 0.77 2.97 24.58
C ILE A 344 0.30 1.87 25.54
N GLY A 345 -0.53 2.19 26.54
CA GLY A 345 -1.04 1.22 27.51
C GLY A 345 -1.92 0.14 26.89
N PHE A 346 -2.65 0.46 25.82
CA PHE A 346 -3.53 -0.47 25.11
C PHE A 346 -2.83 -1.22 23.96
N THR A 347 -1.52 -1.02 23.73
CA THR A 347 -0.76 -1.77 22.70
C THR A 347 -0.87 -3.28 22.84
N PHE A 348 -0.70 -3.82 24.05
CA PHE A 348 -0.79 -5.27 24.27
C PHE A 348 -2.21 -5.82 24.09
N PRO A 349 -3.26 -5.27 24.73
CA PRO A 349 -4.64 -5.69 24.48
C PRO A 349 -5.09 -5.58 23.02
N THR A 350 -4.64 -4.54 22.30
CA THR A 350 -4.96 -4.39 20.88
C THR A 350 -4.20 -5.39 20.03
N ALA A 351 -2.92 -5.65 20.34
CA ALA A 351 -2.13 -6.67 19.66
C ALA A 351 -2.70 -8.08 19.86
N THR A 352 -3.28 -8.40 21.02
CA THR A 352 -3.94 -9.70 21.23
C THR A 352 -5.28 -9.79 20.51
N CYS A 353 -6.10 -8.72 20.54
CA CYS A 353 -7.37 -8.68 19.82
C CYS A 353 -7.19 -8.74 18.29
N LEU A 354 -6.10 -8.13 17.78
CA LEU A 354 -5.76 -8.12 16.36
C LEU A 354 -4.81 -9.26 15.96
N ARG A 355 -4.42 -10.14 16.89
CA ARG A 355 -3.59 -11.32 16.59
C ARG A 355 -4.44 -12.27 15.76
N ARG A 356 -4.01 -12.56 14.53
CA ARG A 356 -4.65 -13.62 13.74
C ARG A 356 -4.47 -14.96 14.42
N GLU A 357 -5.52 -15.76 14.35
CA GLU A 357 -5.42 -17.21 14.42
C GLU A 357 -4.47 -17.64 13.29
N LYS A 358 -3.37 -18.30 13.62
CA LYS A 358 -2.59 -19.08 12.65
C LYS A 358 -2.93 -20.54 12.90
N LEU A 359 -2.58 -21.43 11.97
CA LEU A 359 -2.61 -22.85 12.28
C LEU A 359 -1.61 -23.09 13.43
N GLU A 360 -2.11 -23.32 14.64
CA GLU A 360 -1.30 -23.70 15.81
C GLU A 360 -1.02 -25.21 15.76
N VAL A 361 -0.36 -25.66 14.69
CA VAL A 361 0.13 -27.04 14.58
C VAL A 361 1.63 -27.00 14.86
N GLU A 362 2.02 -27.55 16.02
CA GLU A 362 3.43 -27.79 16.33
C GLU A 362 3.97 -28.89 15.41
N THR A 363 4.60 -28.48 14.32
CA THR A 363 5.24 -29.43 13.42
C THR A 363 6.56 -29.93 14.02
N LEU A 364 6.96 -31.14 13.65
CA LEU A 364 8.17 -31.75 14.21
C LEU A 364 9.46 -31.01 13.78
N LEU A 365 9.43 -30.26 12.66
CA LEU A 365 10.55 -29.43 12.23
C LEU A 365 10.65 -28.13 13.04
N ALA A 366 9.52 -27.54 13.44
CA ALA A 366 9.52 -26.32 14.26
C ALA A 366 10.17 -26.55 15.63
N LYS A 367 9.96 -27.74 16.23
CA LYS A 367 10.56 -28.11 17.52
C LYS A 367 12.08 -28.29 17.45
N SER A 368 12.62 -28.72 16.30
CA SER A 368 14.07 -28.81 16.10
C SER A 368 14.74 -27.43 15.98
N ASP A 369 14.06 -26.44 15.40
CA ASP A 369 14.61 -25.10 15.23
C ASP A 369 14.72 -24.33 16.57
N GLU A 370 13.75 -24.50 17.49
CA GLU A 370 13.80 -23.88 18.83
C GLU A 370 15.01 -24.34 19.67
N LEU A 371 15.50 -25.56 19.45
CA LEU A 371 16.70 -26.07 20.11
C LEU A 371 18.01 -25.45 19.57
N THR A 372 17.97 -24.79 18.41
CA THR A 372 19.16 -24.25 17.72
C THR A 372 19.32 -22.73 17.84
N GLY A 373 18.34 -22.02 18.40
CA GLY A 373 18.46 -20.62 18.83
C GLY A 373 18.77 -19.59 17.73
N GLN A 374 18.56 -19.89 16.44
CA GLN A 374 18.77 -18.94 15.35
C GLN A 374 17.46 -18.26 14.92
N PRO A 375 17.47 -16.95 14.61
CA PRO A 375 16.29 -16.25 14.12
C PRO A 375 15.91 -16.77 12.73
N ALA A 376 14.69 -17.29 12.60
CA ALA A 376 14.18 -17.89 11.38
C ALA A 376 14.10 -16.85 10.23
N LYS A 377 15.06 -16.89 9.30
CA LYS A 377 14.79 -16.48 7.91
C LYS A 377 13.73 -17.44 7.36
N LYS A 378 12.72 -16.91 6.65
CA LYS A 378 11.70 -17.70 5.93
C LYS A 378 12.41 -18.52 4.84
N LYS A 379 12.99 -19.67 5.19
CA LYS A 379 13.60 -20.63 4.25
C LYS A 379 12.49 -21.30 3.46
N ASP A 380 12.70 -21.54 2.16
CA ASP A 380 11.76 -22.34 1.39
C ASP A 380 11.70 -23.74 2.03
N VAL A 381 10.52 -24.34 2.11
CA VAL A 381 10.36 -25.68 2.69
C VAL A 381 11.17 -26.70 1.88
N MET A 382 11.38 -26.43 0.58
CA MET A 382 12.24 -27.21 -0.31
C MET A 382 13.74 -26.82 -0.25
N ASP A 383 14.18 -26.04 0.74
CA ASP A 383 15.62 -25.77 0.99
C ASP A 383 16.21 -26.71 2.06
N MET A 384 15.38 -27.52 2.72
CA MET A 384 15.82 -28.46 3.76
C MET A 384 16.64 -29.62 3.17
N PRO A 385 17.71 -30.08 3.85
CA PRO A 385 18.50 -31.20 3.35
C PRO A 385 17.63 -32.45 3.24
N ALA A 386 17.65 -33.10 2.07
CA ALA A 386 16.93 -34.33 1.85
C ALA A 386 17.62 -35.50 2.56
N ILE A 387 16.82 -36.41 3.10
CA ILE A 387 17.27 -37.70 3.62
C ILE A 387 16.84 -38.78 2.62
N ALA A 388 17.69 -39.80 2.42
CA ALA A 388 17.32 -40.94 1.59
C ALA A 388 16.47 -41.94 2.40
N LEU A 389 15.33 -42.35 1.83
CA LEU A 389 14.55 -43.47 2.34
C LEU A 389 15.29 -44.80 2.09
N THR A 390 15.05 -45.78 2.96
CA THR A 390 15.72 -47.10 2.94
C THR A 390 14.71 -48.25 2.98
N ASP A 391 15.16 -49.47 2.68
CA ASP A 391 14.35 -50.69 2.74
C ASP A 391 13.64 -50.89 4.10
N GLY A 392 14.21 -50.36 5.19
CA GLY A 392 13.60 -50.39 6.53
C GLY A 392 12.33 -49.56 6.68
N ASP A 393 12.08 -48.64 5.75
CA ASP A 393 10.94 -47.72 5.76
C ASP A 393 9.74 -48.25 4.94
N ALA A 394 9.88 -49.42 4.30
CA ALA A 394 8.82 -50.06 3.50
C ALA A 394 7.49 -50.22 4.26
N GLY A 395 6.35 -50.08 3.56
CA GLY A 395 5.03 -50.27 4.15
C GLY A 395 4.07 -49.10 3.95
N ALA A 396 2.90 -49.21 4.57
CA ALA A 396 1.85 -48.20 4.57
C ALA A 396 2.07 -47.21 5.72
N TRP A 397 1.84 -45.93 5.46
CA TRP A 397 2.02 -44.83 6.39
C TRP A 397 0.82 -43.88 6.28
N GLU A 398 0.31 -43.40 7.42
CA GLU A 398 -0.82 -42.47 7.49
C GLU A 398 -0.43 -41.19 8.22
N SER A 399 -0.97 -40.04 7.79
CA SER A 399 -0.70 -38.74 8.41
C SER A 399 -1.15 -38.63 9.86
N ILE A 400 -0.31 -38.02 10.68
CA ILE A 400 -0.63 -37.59 12.03
C ILE A 400 -1.15 -36.15 11.95
N ALA A 401 -2.47 -35.98 12.10
CA ALA A 401 -3.12 -34.67 12.00
C ALA A 401 -2.49 -33.61 12.93
N ALA A 402 -2.10 -33.99 14.14
CA ALA A 402 -1.51 -33.08 15.13
C ALA A 402 -0.11 -32.56 14.77
N ASN A 403 0.57 -33.13 13.77
CA ASN A 403 1.92 -32.75 13.36
C ASN A 403 2.04 -32.49 11.85
N SER A 404 0.90 -32.37 11.17
CA SER A 404 0.83 -32.13 9.73
C SER A 404 0.11 -30.81 9.45
N LYS A 405 0.63 -30.03 8.51
CA LYS A 405 -0.01 -28.79 8.04
C LYS A 405 -0.04 -28.74 6.52
N LEU A 406 -1.13 -28.22 5.99
CA LEU A 406 -1.31 -27.92 4.58
C LEU A 406 -1.73 -26.46 4.47
N GLU A 407 -0.85 -25.65 3.90
CA GLU A 407 -1.01 -24.21 3.76
C GLU A 407 -1.07 -23.82 2.28
N PHE A 408 -1.75 -22.72 1.99
CA PHE A 408 -1.79 -22.14 0.65
C PHE A 408 -1.64 -20.62 0.68
N GLU A 409 -1.14 -20.07 -0.42
CA GLU A 409 -1.08 -18.63 -0.66
C GLU A 409 -1.63 -18.30 -2.06
N VAL A 410 -2.44 -17.25 -2.15
CA VAL A 410 -3.04 -16.77 -3.40
C VAL A 410 -3.02 -15.25 -3.45
N GLY A 411 -2.87 -14.65 -4.63
CA GLY A 411 -2.82 -13.19 -4.80
C GLY A 411 -1.48 -12.64 -5.27
N PRO A 412 -1.45 -11.36 -5.68
CA PRO A 412 -0.23 -10.67 -6.09
C PRO A 412 0.72 -10.48 -4.89
N ALA A 413 2.02 -10.30 -5.18
CA ALA A 413 3.08 -10.25 -4.16
C ALA A 413 2.81 -9.22 -3.03
N ALA A 414 2.20 -8.08 -3.37
CA ALA A 414 1.90 -7.02 -2.42
C ALA A 414 0.71 -7.33 -1.47
N SER A 415 -0.12 -8.33 -1.78
CA SER A 415 -1.35 -8.62 -1.03
C SER A 415 -1.72 -10.10 -1.02
N ARG A 416 -0.73 -10.99 -0.86
CA ARG A 416 -0.98 -12.43 -0.73
C ARG A 416 -1.89 -12.74 0.45
N THR A 417 -2.89 -13.57 0.18
CA THR A 417 -3.77 -14.17 1.16
C THR A 417 -3.25 -15.57 1.48
N SER A 418 -2.84 -15.78 2.73
CA SER A 418 -2.51 -17.10 3.26
C SER A 418 -3.75 -17.79 3.82
N GLY A 419 -3.78 -19.10 3.71
CA GLY A 419 -4.78 -19.96 4.31
C GLY A 419 -4.25 -21.37 4.54
N ALA A 420 -5.11 -22.23 5.05
CA ALA A 420 -4.79 -23.62 5.35
C ALA A 420 -6.02 -24.52 5.23
N ILE A 421 -5.78 -25.82 5.15
CA ILE A 421 -6.81 -26.85 5.24
C ILE A 421 -6.59 -27.57 6.58
N LYS A 422 -7.56 -27.44 7.50
CA LYS A 422 -7.44 -27.97 8.88
C LYS A 422 -7.65 -29.49 8.96
N ASP A 423 -8.42 -30.07 8.05
CA ASP A 423 -8.85 -31.48 8.11
C ASP A 423 -8.48 -32.20 6.80
N PHE A 424 -7.43 -33.03 6.88
CA PHE A 424 -6.93 -33.82 5.78
C PHE A 424 -6.24 -35.09 6.27
N THR A 425 -6.19 -36.08 5.39
CA THR A 425 -5.49 -37.35 5.58
C THR A 425 -4.56 -37.60 4.40
N VAL A 426 -3.36 -38.09 4.67
CA VAL A 426 -2.37 -38.48 3.67
C VAL A 426 -1.99 -39.94 3.88
N ASP A 427 -2.16 -40.74 2.84
CA ASP A 427 -1.75 -42.15 2.79
C ASP A 427 -0.53 -42.29 1.87
N ILE A 428 0.56 -42.81 2.42
CA ILE A 428 1.81 -43.07 1.73
C ILE A 428 2.09 -44.57 1.71
N GLN A 429 2.38 -45.11 0.53
CA GLN A 429 2.89 -46.48 0.39
C GLN A 429 4.33 -46.42 -0.09
N LEU A 430 5.23 -47.03 0.68
CA LEU A 430 6.62 -47.28 0.30
C LEU A 430 6.78 -48.75 -0.12
N ASP A 431 7.48 -48.99 -1.22
CA ASP A 431 7.82 -50.32 -1.71
C ASP A 431 8.90 -50.99 -0.83
N LYS A 432 9.30 -52.21 -1.19
CA LYS A 432 10.31 -52.97 -0.43
C LYS A 432 11.70 -52.32 -0.40
N ALA A 433 11.99 -51.41 -1.33
CA ALA A 433 13.24 -50.66 -1.41
C ALA A 433 13.14 -49.28 -0.72
N GLY A 434 12.03 -49.00 -0.03
CA GLY A 434 11.77 -47.70 0.59
C GLY A 434 11.45 -46.59 -0.43
N VAL A 435 11.10 -46.95 -1.67
CA VAL A 435 10.75 -45.98 -2.72
C VAL A 435 9.25 -45.72 -2.68
N LEU A 436 8.86 -44.46 -2.86
CA LEU A 436 7.46 -44.05 -2.88
C LEU A 436 6.71 -44.69 -4.05
N GLU A 437 5.74 -45.54 -3.74
CA GLU A 437 4.92 -46.30 -4.69
C GLU A 437 3.54 -45.66 -4.92
N ASN A 438 2.92 -45.13 -3.86
CA ASN A 438 1.60 -44.52 -3.94
C ASN A 438 1.45 -43.36 -2.94
N LEU A 439 0.71 -42.34 -3.34
CA LEU A 439 0.33 -41.20 -2.53
C LEU A 439 -1.15 -40.88 -2.77
N ASN A 440 -1.96 -40.96 -1.72
CA ASN A 440 -3.34 -40.50 -1.72
C ASN A 440 -3.52 -39.41 -0.67
N VAL A 441 -4.28 -38.37 -1.02
CA VAL A 441 -4.64 -37.30 -0.09
C VAL A 441 -6.14 -37.08 -0.16
N GLU A 442 -6.79 -37.03 1.00
CA GLU A 442 -8.18 -36.62 1.14
C GLU A 442 -8.25 -35.39 2.04
N MET A 443 -8.98 -34.36 1.60
CA MET A 443 -9.16 -33.11 2.34
C MET A 443 -10.64 -32.78 2.42
N LYS A 444 -11.08 -32.24 3.55
CA LYS A 444 -12.45 -31.76 3.72
C LYS A 444 -12.56 -30.31 3.29
N SER A 445 -13.41 -30.04 2.29
CA SER A 445 -13.57 -28.68 1.74
C SER A 445 -13.96 -27.66 2.80
N ALA A 446 -14.88 -28.02 3.71
CA ALA A 446 -15.35 -27.17 4.80
C ALA A 446 -14.29 -26.84 5.87
N SER A 447 -13.11 -27.46 5.81
CA SER A 447 -12.00 -27.19 6.74
C SER A 447 -11.00 -26.16 6.21
N LEU A 448 -11.23 -25.65 4.99
CA LEU A 448 -10.45 -24.56 4.42
C LEU A 448 -10.70 -23.29 5.22
N THR A 449 -9.61 -22.65 5.63
CA THR A 449 -9.62 -21.36 6.30
C THR A 449 -8.61 -20.42 5.67
N THR A 450 -8.94 -19.14 5.67
CA THR A 450 -8.06 -18.03 5.36
C THR A 450 -7.78 -17.20 6.62
N PHE A 451 -8.10 -17.76 7.79
CA PHE A 451 -8.02 -17.12 9.11
C PHE A 451 -8.87 -15.84 9.20
N ASN A 452 -9.98 -15.80 8.46
CA ASN A 452 -10.95 -14.73 8.47
C ASN A 452 -12.33 -15.31 8.19
N ASP A 453 -13.17 -15.41 9.22
CA ASP A 453 -14.47 -16.09 9.17
C ASP A 453 -15.39 -15.57 8.05
N ILE A 454 -15.42 -14.26 7.83
CA ILE A 454 -16.26 -13.63 6.79
C ILE A 454 -15.77 -14.03 5.39
N ARG A 455 -14.45 -14.06 5.20
CA ARG A 455 -13.86 -14.52 3.93
C ARG A 455 -14.01 -16.02 3.76
N ASP A 456 -13.90 -16.79 4.83
CA ASP A 456 -14.07 -18.24 4.81
C ASP A 456 -15.50 -18.60 4.38
N GLU A 457 -16.52 -17.89 4.89
CA GLU A 457 -17.90 -18.02 4.44
C GLU A 457 -18.04 -17.77 2.93
N SER A 458 -17.42 -16.71 2.40
CA SER A 458 -17.44 -16.39 0.97
C SER A 458 -16.70 -17.42 0.11
N VAL A 459 -15.52 -17.88 0.54
CA VAL A 459 -14.71 -18.87 -0.18
C VAL A 459 -15.39 -20.24 -0.17
N LEU A 460 -16.01 -20.64 0.94
CA LEU A 460 -16.71 -21.92 1.05
C LEU A 460 -18.05 -21.97 0.30
N GLY A 461 -18.59 -20.80 -0.04
CA GLY A 461 -19.84 -20.64 -0.77
C GLY A 461 -19.74 -20.87 -2.28
N ASP A 462 -20.79 -20.48 -2.98
CA ASP A 462 -21.07 -20.90 -4.36
C ASP A 462 -20.16 -20.26 -5.42
N GLU A 463 -19.48 -19.17 -5.08
CA GLU A 463 -18.59 -18.46 -6.02
C GLU A 463 -17.24 -19.16 -6.23
N PHE A 464 -16.81 -20.00 -5.27
CA PHE A 464 -15.48 -20.60 -5.28
C PHE A 464 -15.51 -22.11 -5.07
N ILE A 465 -15.76 -22.57 -3.83
CA ILE A 465 -15.56 -23.98 -3.48
C ILE A 465 -16.85 -24.80 -3.57
N GLU A 466 -18.02 -24.18 -3.38
CA GLU A 466 -19.31 -24.87 -3.27
C GLU A 466 -19.21 -26.04 -2.27
N SER A 467 -18.70 -25.78 -1.05
CA SER A 467 -18.25 -26.83 -0.12
C SER A 467 -19.35 -27.82 0.30
N GLU A 468 -20.62 -27.39 0.31
CA GLU A 468 -21.77 -28.27 0.56
C GLU A 468 -21.98 -29.31 -0.56
N LYS A 469 -21.75 -28.91 -1.82
CA LYS A 469 -21.92 -29.76 -3.01
C LYS A 469 -20.67 -30.59 -3.31
N TYR A 470 -19.49 -30.04 -3.02
CA TYR A 470 -18.21 -30.71 -3.17
C TYR A 470 -17.50 -30.81 -1.81
N PRO A 471 -17.95 -31.70 -0.89
CA PRO A 471 -17.43 -31.76 0.48
C PRO A 471 -16.02 -32.33 0.59
N LYS A 472 -15.52 -32.98 -0.46
CA LYS A 472 -14.22 -33.67 -0.49
C LYS A 472 -13.36 -33.21 -1.65
N ILE A 473 -12.09 -32.95 -1.35
CA ILE A 473 -11.02 -32.73 -2.32
C ILE A 473 -10.09 -33.94 -2.24
N THR A 474 -9.71 -34.51 -3.38
CA THR A 474 -8.86 -35.72 -3.39
C THR A 474 -7.73 -35.60 -4.38
N PHE A 475 -6.52 -36.01 -3.98
CA PHE A 475 -5.39 -36.21 -4.87
C PHE A 475 -5.00 -37.69 -4.90
N ARG A 476 -4.76 -38.24 -6.09
CA ARG A 476 -4.28 -39.63 -6.27
C ARG A 476 -3.11 -39.68 -7.23
N SER A 477 -1.97 -40.22 -6.80
CA SER A 477 -0.80 -40.36 -7.66
C SER A 477 -1.05 -41.31 -8.84
N LYS A 478 -0.51 -40.95 -10.01
CA LYS A 478 -0.47 -41.78 -11.23
C LYS A 478 0.95 -42.18 -11.60
N LYS A 479 1.89 -41.25 -11.43
CA LYS A 479 3.29 -41.43 -11.77
C LYS A 479 4.16 -40.76 -10.73
N ILE A 480 5.13 -41.50 -10.20
CA ILE A 480 6.11 -41.01 -9.23
C ILE A 480 7.48 -41.17 -9.87
N GLU A 481 8.24 -40.08 -9.94
CA GLU A 481 9.60 -40.04 -10.46
C GLU A 481 10.53 -39.57 -9.36
N LYS A 482 11.55 -40.37 -9.03
CA LYS A 482 12.63 -39.94 -8.13
C LYS A 482 13.64 -39.11 -8.94
N ILE A 483 13.88 -37.87 -8.53
CA ILE A 483 14.81 -36.92 -9.15
C ILE A 483 15.86 -36.55 -8.11
N GLY A 484 16.99 -37.26 -8.12
CA GLY A 484 17.97 -37.15 -7.03
C GLY A 484 17.37 -37.66 -5.73
N GLU A 485 17.26 -36.79 -4.73
CA GLU A 485 16.63 -37.09 -3.43
C GLU A 485 15.17 -36.57 -3.33
N ASP A 486 14.67 -35.93 -4.37
CA ASP A 486 13.30 -35.42 -4.45
C ASP A 486 12.39 -36.38 -5.23
N TYR A 487 11.09 -36.29 -4.97
CA TYR A 487 10.05 -36.99 -5.73
C TYR A 487 9.19 -35.98 -6.47
N LYS A 488 9.07 -36.19 -7.78
CA LYS A 488 8.10 -35.49 -8.63
C LYS A 488 6.92 -36.43 -8.88
N ILE A 489 5.76 -36.04 -8.36
CA ILE A 489 4.56 -36.87 -8.38
C ILE A 489 3.52 -36.20 -9.27
N THR A 490 3.11 -36.91 -10.31
CA THR A 490 2.01 -36.51 -11.18
C THR A 490 0.78 -37.31 -10.79
N GLY A 491 -0.32 -36.64 -10.51
CA GLY A 491 -1.55 -37.28 -10.05
C GLY A 491 -2.81 -36.50 -10.38
N ASP A 492 -3.95 -37.13 -10.15
CA ASP A 492 -5.26 -36.55 -10.39
C ASP A 492 -5.75 -35.78 -9.16
N LEU A 493 -5.90 -34.47 -9.28
CA LEU A 493 -6.58 -33.61 -8.31
C LEU A 493 -8.05 -33.47 -8.68
N LYS A 494 -8.94 -34.01 -7.85
CA LYS A 494 -10.39 -33.77 -7.93
C LYS A 494 -10.76 -32.63 -6.99
N PHE A 495 -11.21 -31.52 -7.56
CA PHE A 495 -11.53 -30.29 -6.82
C PHE A 495 -12.60 -29.49 -7.57
N VAL A 496 -13.63 -29.04 -6.82
CA VAL A 496 -14.81 -28.29 -7.33
C VAL A 496 -15.41 -28.91 -8.60
N GLY A 497 -15.72 -30.20 -8.53
CA GLY A 497 -16.33 -30.96 -9.64
C GLY A 497 -15.42 -31.28 -10.83
N ALA A 498 -14.23 -30.69 -10.92
CA ALA A 498 -13.25 -30.97 -11.96
C ALA A 498 -12.20 -31.98 -11.51
N LYS A 499 -11.65 -32.75 -12.46
CA LYS A 499 -10.54 -33.67 -12.24
C LYS A 499 -9.39 -33.27 -13.16
N VAL A 500 -8.34 -32.70 -12.60
CA VAL A 500 -7.21 -32.10 -13.34
C VAL A 500 -5.92 -32.78 -12.91
N GLU A 501 -5.02 -33.01 -13.86
CA GLU A 501 -3.70 -33.56 -13.55
C GLU A 501 -2.80 -32.47 -12.96
N THR A 502 -2.19 -32.75 -11.81
CA THR A 502 -1.36 -31.82 -11.05
C THR A 502 -0.03 -32.47 -10.70
N VAL A 503 1.03 -31.67 -10.76
CA VAL A 503 2.38 -32.09 -10.38
C VAL A 503 2.71 -31.52 -9.02
N LEU A 504 3.14 -32.37 -8.09
CA LEU A 504 3.66 -31.97 -6.80
C LEU A 504 5.11 -32.43 -6.65
N ASN A 505 5.90 -31.63 -5.94
CA ASN A 505 7.26 -31.97 -5.54
C ASN A 505 7.23 -32.31 -4.05
N LEU A 506 7.85 -33.43 -3.70
CA LEU A 506 7.89 -33.99 -2.35
C LEU A 506 9.34 -34.31 -1.98
N ARG A 507 9.73 -34.02 -0.75
CA ARG A 507 11.04 -34.32 -0.18
C ARG A 507 10.87 -34.98 1.18
N PHE A 508 11.66 -36.00 1.44
CA PHE A 508 11.81 -36.59 2.76
C PHE A 508 12.91 -35.84 3.54
N VAL A 509 12.59 -35.33 4.74
CA VAL A 509 13.49 -34.41 5.48
C VAL A 509 13.85 -34.86 6.88
N SER A 510 13.08 -35.75 7.50
CA SER A 510 13.37 -36.20 8.87
C SER A 510 12.74 -37.55 9.20
N LYS A 511 13.46 -38.35 9.99
CA LYS A 511 12.97 -39.56 10.67
C LYS A 511 13.05 -39.31 12.17
N VAL A 512 11.92 -39.43 12.87
CA VAL A 512 11.83 -39.21 14.31
C VAL A 512 11.25 -40.45 14.97
N GLU A 513 11.87 -40.92 16.05
CA GLU A 513 11.29 -41.96 16.91
C GLU A 513 10.61 -41.28 18.10
N LYS A 514 9.32 -41.53 18.29
CA LYS A 514 8.53 -40.96 19.39
C LYS A 514 7.64 -42.03 19.98
N ASP A 515 7.73 -42.22 21.30
CA ASP A 515 6.92 -43.18 22.05
C ASP A 515 6.97 -44.63 21.48
N GLY A 516 8.12 -45.03 20.93
CA GLY A 516 8.33 -46.34 20.31
C GLY A 516 7.73 -46.50 18.91
N SER A 517 7.21 -45.42 18.31
CA SER A 517 6.71 -45.38 16.94
C SER A 517 7.65 -44.57 16.04
N GLU A 518 7.93 -45.09 14.84
CA GLU A 518 8.68 -44.36 13.82
C GLU A 518 7.75 -43.34 13.14
N ILE A 519 8.23 -42.11 12.96
CA ILE A 519 7.54 -41.03 12.27
C ILE A 519 8.44 -40.53 11.14
N LEU A 520 7.89 -40.48 9.93
CA LEU A 520 8.55 -39.90 8.76
C LEU A 520 7.97 -38.50 8.50
N VAL A 521 8.83 -37.52 8.24
CA VAL A 521 8.40 -36.15 7.92
C VAL A 521 8.74 -35.84 6.47
N PHE A 522 7.69 -35.49 5.73
CA PHE A 522 7.77 -35.06 4.35
C PHE A 522 7.42 -33.58 4.23
N VAL A 523 8.06 -32.91 3.29
CA VAL A 523 7.73 -31.56 2.89
C VAL A 523 7.48 -31.50 1.39
N GLY A 524 6.67 -30.55 0.95
CA GLY A 524 6.50 -30.39 -0.48
C GLY A 524 5.75 -29.14 -0.87
N LYS A 525 5.70 -28.96 -2.20
CA LYS A 525 5.11 -27.80 -2.85
C LYS A 525 4.43 -28.20 -4.14
N THR A 526 3.32 -27.53 -4.43
CA THR A 526 2.64 -27.60 -5.72
C THR A 526 2.01 -26.25 -6.05
N VAL A 527 1.64 -26.07 -7.31
CA VAL A 527 0.91 -24.90 -7.80
C VAL A 527 -0.36 -25.40 -8.47
N VAL A 528 -1.50 -24.93 -7.98
CA VAL A 528 -2.82 -25.29 -8.51
C VAL A 528 -3.40 -24.10 -9.25
N ASP A 529 -3.85 -24.33 -10.48
CA ASP A 529 -4.55 -23.32 -11.28
C ASP A 529 -6.05 -23.44 -11.03
N ARG A 530 -6.61 -22.49 -10.31
CA ARG A 530 -8.02 -22.53 -9.87
C ARG A 530 -9.01 -22.44 -11.04
N THR A 531 -8.61 -21.84 -12.16
CA THR A 531 -9.49 -21.68 -13.33
C THR A 531 -9.80 -23.00 -14.03
N LYS A 532 -8.92 -24.00 -13.87
CA LYS A 532 -9.13 -25.37 -14.34
C LYS A 532 -10.14 -26.15 -13.49
N HIS A 533 -10.52 -25.60 -12.33
CA HIS A 533 -11.44 -26.20 -11.37
C HIS A 533 -12.77 -25.43 -11.29
N ASN A 534 -13.28 -24.96 -12.44
CA ASN A 534 -14.58 -24.26 -12.55
C ASN A 534 -14.68 -22.92 -11.79
N MET A 535 -13.57 -22.36 -11.31
CA MET A 535 -13.55 -21.03 -10.71
C MET A 535 -13.30 -19.94 -11.77
N THR A 536 -13.91 -18.78 -11.59
CA THR A 536 -13.74 -17.65 -12.51
C THR A 536 -12.40 -16.94 -12.27
N SER A 537 -11.68 -16.63 -13.36
CA SER A 537 -10.44 -15.84 -13.29
C SER A 537 -10.73 -14.41 -12.81
N ASP A 538 -9.84 -13.89 -11.95
CA ASP A 538 -9.94 -12.54 -11.40
C ASP A 538 -8.51 -11.98 -11.23
N SER A 539 -8.25 -10.80 -11.79
CA SER A 539 -6.92 -10.16 -11.76
C SER A 539 -6.48 -9.72 -10.37
N LYS A 540 -7.40 -9.54 -9.43
CA LYS A 540 -7.11 -9.17 -8.03
C LYS A 540 -6.73 -10.37 -7.18
N ILE A 541 -7.25 -11.56 -7.51
CA ILE A 541 -6.99 -12.82 -6.81
C ILE A 541 -5.82 -13.56 -7.46
N GLY A 542 -5.68 -13.45 -8.78
CA GLY A 542 -4.79 -14.28 -9.58
C GLY A 542 -5.38 -15.67 -9.82
N ASP A 543 -4.77 -16.44 -10.72
CA ASP A 543 -5.25 -17.77 -11.12
C ASP A 543 -4.49 -18.91 -10.42
N LEU A 544 -3.26 -18.64 -10.01
CA LEU A 544 -2.36 -19.63 -9.41
C LEU A 544 -2.42 -19.57 -7.88
N VAL A 545 -2.56 -20.74 -7.28
CA VAL A 545 -2.52 -20.96 -5.83
C VAL A 545 -1.26 -21.75 -5.51
N ASP A 546 -0.36 -21.16 -4.74
CA ASP A 546 0.81 -21.85 -4.20
C ASP A 546 0.37 -22.68 -3.01
N VAL A 547 0.69 -23.97 -2.99
CA VAL A 547 0.36 -24.88 -1.89
C VAL A 547 1.66 -25.46 -1.33
N THR A 548 1.82 -25.37 -0.02
CA THR A 548 2.96 -25.91 0.71
C THR A 548 2.47 -26.82 1.83
N PHE A 549 3.14 -27.93 2.04
CA PHE A 549 2.74 -28.88 3.07
C PHE A 549 3.96 -29.46 3.79
N GLU A 550 3.74 -29.76 5.06
CA GLU A 550 4.65 -30.47 5.94
C GLU A 550 3.81 -31.56 6.61
N VAL A 551 4.12 -32.82 6.33
CA VAL A 551 3.29 -33.96 6.71
C VAL A 551 4.14 -34.94 7.50
N ALA A 552 3.73 -35.21 8.74
CA ALA A 552 4.29 -36.27 9.55
C ALA A 552 3.41 -37.52 9.39
N VAL A 553 4.01 -38.66 9.10
CA VAL A 553 3.31 -39.94 8.92
C VAL A 553 3.85 -41.02 9.86
N ALA A 554 2.98 -41.90 10.34
CA ALA A 554 3.31 -43.06 11.18
C ALA A 554 2.70 -44.35 10.59
N ARG A 555 3.20 -45.50 11.05
CA ARG A 555 2.73 -46.84 10.66
C ARG A 555 1.52 -47.31 11.45
#